data_AF-A0A847AZN8-F1
#
_entry.id   AF-A0A847AZN8-F1
#
_cell.length_a   1.000
_cell.length_b   1.000
_cell.length_c   1.000
_cell.angle_alpha   90.00
_cell.angle_beta   90.00
_cell.angle_gamma   90.00
#
_symmetry.space_group_name_H-M   'P 1'
#
loop_
_entity.id
_entity.type
_entity.pdbx_description
1 polymer ?
#
loop_
_entity_poly.entity_id
_entity_poly.type
_entity_poly.pdbx_seq_one_letter_code
_entity_poly.pdbx_strand_id
1 'polypeptide(L)'
;MRTSGDKRKYRVLIIGGGRRGLATIEILNEDPGVKILAVVDQNSNSAGIRLAERLGIEVSDNWKNYISPEKHPDAVLNFTSDPDLEEELNVLSENLGIELMGGITRRMLGNLLVERQVQTELHRVSKRMTEGIGLPELLTLILASCVKSTKADGGMIILRDPDTGVYEVKSSWKLSPLAEMIVKEEVVRQVPEWLNTEDVMPLISEDTIEEGMPGELLTALCAPLRLRDQISGALIIVKNSEEEKFPTSSKR
;
A
#
# COMPACT_ATOMS: atom_id res chain seq x y z
N MET A 1 -31.86 16.55 35.40
CA MET A 1 -30.99 16.94 34.26
C MET A 1 -29.81 15.98 34.27
N ARG A 2 -29.85 14.91 33.47
CA ARG A 2 -28.79 13.89 33.40
C ARG A 2 -27.73 14.39 32.41
N THR A 3 -26.51 14.56 32.88
CA THR A 3 -25.34 14.96 32.10
C THR A 3 -24.97 13.86 31.10
N SER A 4 -24.57 14.29 29.89
CA SER A 4 -24.18 13.48 28.74
C SER A 4 -23.30 12.28 29.13
N GLY A 5 -23.84 11.07 28.98
CA GLY A 5 -23.10 9.83 29.22
C GLY A 5 -22.05 9.60 28.14
N ASP A 6 -20.84 9.27 28.57
CA ASP A 6 -19.75 8.83 27.70
C ASP A 6 -20.25 7.63 26.89
N LYS A 7 -20.37 7.78 25.56
CA LYS A 7 -20.81 6.69 24.67
C LYS A 7 -19.73 5.62 24.69
N ARG A 8 -20.08 4.41 25.13
CA ARG A 8 -19.19 3.24 25.06
C ARG A 8 -18.64 3.11 23.63
N LYS A 9 -17.32 3.10 23.49
CA LYS A 9 -16.65 2.84 22.22
C LYS A 9 -16.60 1.35 21.93
N TYR A 10 -16.82 0.96 20.68
CA TYR A 10 -16.61 -0.41 20.22
C TYR A 10 -15.11 -0.72 20.23
N ARG A 11 -14.73 -1.77 20.96
CA ARG A 11 -13.36 -2.23 21.08
C ARG A 11 -13.04 -3.20 19.96
N VAL A 12 -12.14 -2.83 19.07
CA VAL A 12 -11.84 -3.62 17.87
C VAL A 12 -10.42 -4.15 17.92
N LEU A 13 -10.26 -5.46 17.68
CA LEU A 13 -8.96 -6.08 17.43
C LEU A 13 -8.78 -6.24 15.92
N ILE A 14 -7.63 -5.82 15.38
CA ILE A 14 -7.32 -5.96 13.95
C ILE A 14 -6.20 -6.98 13.80
N ILE A 15 -6.39 -8.00 12.97
CA ILE A 15 -5.38 -9.03 12.69
C ILE A 15 -5.03 -8.96 11.20
N GLY A 16 -3.75 -8.73 10.87
CA GLY A 16 -3.23 -8.47 9.54
C GLY A 16 -3.16 -6.97 9.19
N GLY A 17 -1.95 -6.41 9.24
CA GLY A 17 -1.56 -5.05 8.87
C GLY A 17 -1.18 -4.86 7.40
N GLY A 18 -1.64 -5.74 6.51
CA GLY A 18 -1.49 -5.58 5.05
C GLY A 18 -2.30 -4.39 4.50
N ARG A 19 -2.41 -4.27 3.16
CA ARG A 19 -3.10 -3.13 2.50
C ARG A 19 -4.52 -2.88 3.01
N ARG A 20 -5.31 -3.94 3.20
CA ARG A 20 -6.70 -3.85 3.68
C ARG A 20 -6.79 -3.49 5.17
N GLY A 21 -5.93 -4.10 5.99
CA GLY A 21 -5.82 -3.78 7.41
C GLY A 21 -5.41 -2.33 7.62
N LEU A 22 -4.41 -1.85 6.87
CA LEU A 22 -3.99 -0.45 6.89
C LEU A 22 -5.16 0.51 6.59
N ALA A 23 -5.86 0.32 5.47
CA ALA A 23 -6.99 1.19 5.11
C ALA A 23 -8.09 1.17 6.18
N THR A 24 -8.28 0.03 6.84
CA THR A 24 -9.23 -0.11 7.95
C THR A 24 -8.76 0.63 9.19
N ILE A 25 -7.47 0.55 9.53
CA ILE A 25 -6.88 1.29 10.66
C ILE A 25 -7.03 2.80 10.45
N GLU A 26 -6.71 3.30 9.25
CA GLU A 26 -6.81 4.73 8.90
C GLU A 26 -8.23 5.25 9.14
N ILE A 27 -9.25 4.51 8.70
CA ILE A 27 -10.65 4.92 8.79
C ILE A 27 -11.19 4.76 10.21
N LEU A 28 -10.93 3.63 10.86
CA LEU A 28 -11.48 3.36 12.20
C LEU A 28 -10.85 4.23 13.28
N ASN A 29 -9.59 4.65 13.12
CA ASN A 29 -8.95 5.56 14.06
C ASN A 29 -9.57 6.97 14.05
N GLU A 30 -10.19 7.38 12.94
CA GLU A 30 -10.90 8.65 12.83
C GLU A 30 -12.31 8.61 13.45
N ASP A 31 -12.86 7.41 13.72
CA ASP A 31 -14.20 7.27 14.30
C ASP A 31 -14.17 7.38 15.83
N PRO A 32 -14.79 8.42 16.43
CA PRO A 32 -14.80 8.59 17.87
C PRO A 32 -15.56 7.48 18.62
N GLY A 33 -16.43 6.73 17.94
CA GLY A 33 -17.15 5.58 18.46
C GLY A 33 -16.36 4.28 18.49
N VAL A 34 -15.12 4.26 17.98
CA VAL A 34 -14.27 3.07 17.90
C VAL A 34 -13.01 3.25 18.74
N LYS A 35 -12.55 2.16 19.35
CA LYS A 35 -11.23 2.05 19.97
C LYS A 35 -10.54 0.82 19.41
N ILE A 36 -9.49 1.03 18.63
CA ILE A 36 -8.61 -0.06 18.20
C ILE A 36 -7.79 -0.49 19.42
N LEU A 37 -7.95 -1.74 19.85
CA LEU A 37 -7.23 -2.30 21.00
C LEU A 37 -5.79 -2.59 20.65
N ALA A 38 -5.61 -3.32 19.55
CA ALA A 38 -4.31 -3.64 19.02
C ALA A 38 -4.40 -3.95 17.52
N VAL A 39 -3.25 -3.82 16.86
CA VAL A 39 -3.01 -4.35 15.52
C VAL A 39 -2.05 -5.51 15.64
N VAL A 40 -2.45 -6.67 15.15
CA VAL A 40 -1.68 -7.90 15.23
C VAL A 40 -1.21 -8.29 13.84
N ASP A 41 0.08 -8.51 13.64
CA ASP A 41 0.61 -9.04 12.38
C ASP A 41 1.90 -9.81 12.67
N GLN A 42 2.10 -10.95 12.02
CA GLN A 42 3.36 -11.70 12.13
C GLN A 42 4.52 -10.93 11.49
N ASN A 43 4.23 -10.10 10.50
CA ASN A 43 5.21 -9.18 9.93
C ASN A 43 5.24 -7.87 10.77
N SER A 44 6.26 -7.76 11.63
CA SER A 44 6.56 -6.56 12.42
C SER A 44 6.89 -5.33 11.58
N ASN A 45 7.13 -5.50 10.28
CA ASN A 45 7.32 -4.43 9.31
C ASN A 45 6.11 -4.30 8.38
N SER A 46 4.92 -4.72 8.80
CA SER A 46 3.72 -4.47 8.01
C SER A 46 3.35 -2.98 8.02
N ALA A 47 2.67 -2.57 6.93
CA ALA A 47 2.05 -1.26 6.78
C ALA A 47 1.25 -0.78 8.00
N GLY A 48 0.39 -1.69 8.45
CA GLY A 48 -0.54 -1.47 9.54
C GLY A 48 0.18 -1.34 10.87
N ILE A 49 1.22 -2.12 11.17
CA ILE A 49 1.87 -2.00 12.48
C ILE A 49 2.65 -0.69 12.58
N ARG A 50 3.37 -0.29 11.52
CA ARG A 50 4.05 1.04 11.52
C ARG A 50 3.07 2.18 11.70
N LEU A 51 1.87 2.09 11.12
CA LEU A 51 0.84 3.10 11.37
C LEU A 51 0.34 3.05 12.81
N ALA A 52 0.03 1.86 13.32
CA ALA A 52 -0.44 1.65 14.68
C ALA A 52 0.53 2.23 15.72
N GLU A 53 1.83 1.98 15.58
CA GLU A 53 2.88 2.54 16.44
C GLU A 53 2.88 4.07 16.41
N ARG A 54 2.81 4.68 15.22
CA ARG A 54 2.74 6.15 15.09
C ARG A 54 1.49 6.75 15.73
N LEU A 55 0.39 5.99 15.75
CA LEU A 55 -0.88 6.40 16.36
C LEU A 55 -0.95 6.06 17.86
N GLY A 56 0.07 5.42 18.43
CA GLY A 56 0.08 4.97 19.82
C GLY A 56 -0.89 3.81 20.10
N ILE A 57 -1.26 3.04 19.09
CA ILE A 57 -2.08 1.83 19.19
C ILE A 57 -1.15 0.65 19.54
N GLU A 58 -1.60 -0.26 20.40
CA GLU A 58 -0.82 -1.45 20.79
C GLU A 58 -0.57 -2.34 19.55
N VAL A 59 0.63 -2.90 19.45
CA VAL A 59 1.00 -3.84 18.38
C VAL A 59 1.46 -5.16 18.97
N SER A 60 1.23 -6.25 18.25
CA SER A 60 1.66 -7.58 18.67
C SER A 60 1.81 -8.52 17.47
N ASP A 61 2.53 -9.61 17.67
CA ASP A 61 2.59 -10.76 16.77
C ASP A 61 1.59 -11.86 17.15
N ASN A 62 0.94 -11.74 18.32
CA ASN A 62 0.08 -12.78 18.89
C ASN A 62 -1.26 -12.20 19.38
N TRP A 63 -2.33 -12.52 18.64
CA TRP A 63 -3.68 -12.05 18.93
C TRP A 63 -4.26 -12.62 20.22
N LYS A 64 -3.77 -13.79 20.69
CA LYS A 64 -4.25 -14.45 21.91
C LYS A 64 -4.06 -13.57 23.14
N ASN A 65 -3.10 -12.66 23.10
CA ASN A 65 -2.85 -11.66 24.14
C ASN A 65 -4.04 -10.71 24.38
N TYR A 66 -4.99 -10.63 23.45
CA TYR A 66 -6.14 -9.73 23.49
C TYR A 66 -7.47 -10.45 23.69
N ILE A 67 -7.48 -11.78 23.69
CA ILE A 67 -8.67 -12.58 23.97
C ILE A 67 -8.59 -13.09 25.41
N SER A 68 -8.77 -12.15 26.34
CA SER A 68 -8.88 -12.43 27.78
C SER A 68 -10.06 -11.66 28.37
N PRO A 69 -10.59 -12.05 29.55
CA PRO A 69 -11.69 -11.33 30.19
C PRO A 69 -11.40 -9.82 30.38
N GLU A 70 -10.14 -9.47 30.63
CA GLU A 70 -9.66 -8.09 30.81
C GLU A 70 -9.59 -7.32 29.46
N LYS A 71 -9.14 -8.01 28.40
CA LYS A 71 -8.81 -7.40 27.09
C LYS A 71 -9.85 -7.66 25.99
N HIS A 72 -10.99 -8.27 26.34
CA HIS A 72 -12.03 -8.72 25.41
C HIS A 72 -12.44 -7.66 24.37
N PRO A 73 -12.29 -7.94 23.07
CA PRO A 73 -12.80 -7.08 22.00
C PRO A 73 -14.31 -7.26 21.83
N ASP A 74 -14.98 -6.23 21.33
CA ASP A 74 -16.35 -6.34 20.82
C ASP A 74 -16.37 -6.98 19.43
N ALA A 75 -15.34 -6.69 18.62
CA ALA A 75 -15.18 -7.26 17.29
C ALA A 75 -13.72 -7.59 16.96
N VAL A 76 -13.52 -8.66 16.20
CA VAL A 76 -12.24 -9.05 15.59
C VAL A 76 -12.35 -8.89 14.09
N LEU A 77 -11.47 -8.08 13.51
CA LEU A 77 -11.36 -7.89 12.07
C LEU A 77 -10.12 -8.65 11.59
N ASN A 78 -10.34 -9.88 11.09
CA ASN A 78 -9.27 -10.66 10.49
C ASN A 78 -9.06 -10.18 9.06
N PHE A 79 -7.83 -9.84 8.67
CA PHE A 79 -7.38 -9.45 7.34
C PHE A 79 -6.32 -10.39 6.77
N THR A 80 -5.95 -11.46 7.48
CA THR A 80 -5.01 -12.47 6.99
C THR A 80 -5.63 -13.33 5.88
N SER A 81 -4.81 -14.10 5.17
CA SER A 81 -5.29 -15.13 4.24
C SER A 81 -5.05 -16.54 4.78
N ASP A 82 -4.89 -16.65 6.11
CA ASP A 82 -4.59 -17.88 6.82
C ASP A 82 -5.90 -18.61 7.15
N PRO A 83 -6.20 -19.76 6.50
CA PRO A 83 -7.43 -20.49 6.74
C PRO A 83 -7.47 -21.16 8.12
N ASP A 84 -6.33 -21.56 8.68
CA ASP A 84 -6.27 -22.23 9.99
C ASP A 84 -6.59 -21.23 11.10
N LEU A 85 -6.05 -20.01 10.98
CA LEU A 85 -6.39 -18.90 11.87
C LEU A 85 -7.87 -18.51 11.76
N GLU A 86 -8.43 -18.50 10.55
CA GLU A 86 -9.85 -18.20 10.34
C GLU A 86 -10.73 -19.23 11.05
N GLU A 87 -10.40 -20.52 10.98
CA GLU A 87 -11.11 -21.58 11.70
C GLU A 87 -11.00 -21.40 13.22
N GLU A 88 -9.79 -21.14 13.73
CA GLU A 88 -9.57 -20.90 15.17
C GLU A 88 -10.38 -19.70 15.68
N LEU A 89 -10.42 -18.60 14.93
CA LEU A 89 -11.19 -17.41 15.28
C LEU A 89 -12.70 -17.64 15.21
N ASN A 90 -13.20 -18.43 14.25
CA ASN A 90 -14.62 -18.77 14.16
C ASN A 90 -15.08 -19.52 15.42
N VAL A 91 -14.36 -20.57 15.82
CA VAL A 91 -14.65 -21.34 17.03
C VAL A 91 -14.62 -20.45 18.28
N LEU A 92 -13.69 -19.52 18.37
CA LEU A 92 -13.61 -18.60 19.50
C LEU A 92 -14.74 -17.57 19.52
N SER A 93 -15.12 -17.06 18.35
CA SER A 93 -16.19 -16.06 18.22
C SER A 93 -17.54 -16.58 18.73
N GLU A 94 -17.87 -17.85 18.40
CA GLU A 94 -19.09 -18.53 18.84
C GLU A 94 -19.12 -18.73 20.36
N ASN A 95 -17.97 -19.07 20.96
CA ASN A 95 -17.86 -19.35 22.38
C ASN A 95 -17.83 -18.09 23.26
N LEU A 96 -17.32 -16.98 22.74
CA LEU A 96 -17.07 -15.75 23.50
C LEU A 96 -18.03 -14.60 23.14
N GLY A 97 -18.92 -14.80 22.16
CA GLY A 97 -19.85 -13.76 21.71
C GLY A 97 -19.15 -12.55 21.09
N ILE A 98 -17.98 -12.76 20.49
CA ILE A 98 -17.21 -11.74 19.77
C ILE A 98 -17.71 -11.69 18.33
N GLU A 99 -17.93 -10.49 17.78
CA GLU A 99 -18.26 -10.37 16.36
C GLU A 99 -17.00 -10.57 15.50
N LEU A 100 -16.97 -11.63 14.69
CA LEU A 100 -15.87 -11.88 13.76
C LEU A 100 -16.23 -11.40 12.35
N MET A 101 -15.48 -10.41 11.86
CA MET A 101 -15.54 -10.03 10.45
C MET A 101 -14.56 -10.89 9.64
N GLY A 102 -15.01 -12.10 9.32
CA GLY A 102 -14.25 -13.11 8.58
C GLY A 102 -14.51 -13.17 7.06
N GLY A 103 -13.73 -14.00 6.37
CA GLY A 103 -14.05 -14.56 5.05
C GLY A 103 -14.33 -13.57 3.92
N ILE A 104 -15.57 -13.62 3.40
CA ILE A 104 -16.03 -12.83 2.24
C ILE A 104 -16.30 -11.38 2.63
N THR A 105 -16.90 -11.13 3.80
CA THR A 105 -17.23 -9.78 4.30
C THR A 105 -15.98 -8.92 4.44
N ARG A 106 -14.91 -9.50 4.98
CA ARG A 106 -13.55 -8.93 5.00
C ARG A 106 -13.06 -8.51 3.62
N ARG A 107 -13.21 -9.38 2.63
CA ARG A 107 -12.74 -9.12 1.26
C ARG A 107 -13.54 -7.99 0.62
N MET A 108 -14.87 -8.02 0.74
CA MET A 108 -15.74 -6.98 0.20
C MET A 108 -15.47 -5.62 0.84
N LEU A 109 -15.55 -5.51 2.17
CA LEU A 109 -15.33 -4.24 2.86
C LEU A 109 -13.89 -3.75 2.65
N GLY A 110 -12.89 -4.61 2.80
CA GLY A 110 -11.50 -4.24 2.55
C GLY A 110 -11.25 -3.72 1.12
N ASN A 111 -11.91 -4.29 0.11
CA ASN A 111 -11.80 -3.80 -1.27
C ASN A 111 -12.49 -2.44 -1.44
N LEU A 112 -13.70 -2.26 -0.91
CA LEU A 112 -14.43 -0.98 -0.97
C LEU A 112 -13.66 0.15 -0.28
N LEU A 113 -12.99 -0.13 0.84
CA LEU A 113 -12.17 0.86 1.55
C LEU A 113 -10.95 1.27 0.72
N VAL A 114 -10.24 0.30 0.14
CA VAL A 114 -9.09 0.57 -0.74
C VAL A 114 -9.54 1.34 -1.99
N GLU A 115 -10.65 0.95 -2.62
CA GLU A 115 -11.22 1.66 -3.76
C GLU A 115 -11.57 3.11 -3.41
N ARG A 116 -12.24 3.34 -2.27
CA ARG A 116 -12.52 4.72 -1.80
C ARG A 116 -11.27 5.55 -1.57
N GLN A 117 -10.20 4.95 -1.05
CA GLN A 117 -8.93 5.64 -0.84
C GLN A 117 -8.32 6.06 -2.19
N VAL A 118 -8.31 5.16 -3.17
CA VAL A 118 -7.86 5.46 -4.55
C VAL A 118 -8.70 6.59 -5.16
N GLN A 119 -10.03 6.52 -5.04
CA GLN A 119 -10.92 7.56 -5.56
C GLN A 119 -10.68 8.93 -4.91
N THR A 120 -10.40 8.95 -3.61
CA THR A 120 -10.11 10.19 -2.88
C THR A 120 -8.81 10.83 -3.36
N GLU A 121 -7.75 10.04 -3.55
CA GLU A 121 -6.49 10.57 -4.07
C GLU A 121 -6.62 10.99 -5.55
N LEU A 122 -7.37 10.25 -6.38
CA LEU A 122 -7.69 10.67 -7.75
C LEU A 122 -8.46 11.99 -7.78
N HIS A 123 -9.46 12.17 -6.92
CA HIS A 123 -10.21 13.41 -6.82
C HIS A 123 -9.32 14.60 -6.44
N ARG A 124 -8.36 14.41 -5.53
CA ARG A 124 -7.37 15.44 -5.17
C ARG A 124 -6.50 15.86 -6.34
N VAL A 125 -6.00 14.88 -7.10
CA VAL A 125 -5.21 15.14 -8.32
C VAL A 125 -6.07 15.88 -9.35
N SER A 126 -7.29 15.41 -9.60
CA SER A 126 -8.23 16.01 -10.55
C SER A 126 -8.60 17.45 -10.19
N LYS A 127 -8.85 17.75 -8.91
CA LYS A 127 -9.15 19.12 -8.45
C LYS A 127 -7.99 20.07 -8.76
N ARG A 128 -6.75 19.66 -8.50
CA ARG A 128 -5.56 20.45 -8.83
C ARG A 128 -5.38 20.65 -10.34
N MET A 129 -5.77 19.67 -11.17
CA MET A 129 -5.82 19.85 -12.63
C MET A 129 -6.79 20.96 -13.03
N THR A 130 -8.00 20.99 -12.45
CA THR A 130 -8.98 22.04 -12.75
C THR A 130 -8.56 23.44 -12.28
N GLU A 131 -7.64 23.52 -11.31
CA GLU A 131 -7.06 24.77 -10.81
C GLU A 131 -5.90 25.29 -11.69
N GLY A 132 -5.62 24.65 -12.83
CA GLY A 132 -4.64 25.14 -13.81
C GLY A 132 -3.17 24.81 -13.49
N ILE A 133 -2.93 23.72 -12.76
CA ILE A 133 -1.58 23.24 -12.45
C ILE A 133 -0.78 22.92 -13.72
N GLY A 134 0.52 23.25 -13.72
CA GLY A 134 1.43 22.89 -14.80
C GLY A 134 1.68 21.37 -14.88
N LEU A 135 2.10 20.90 -16.05
CA LEU A 135 2.40 19.48 -16.27
C LEU A 135 3.51 18.95 -15.33
N PRO A 136 4.64 19.65 -15.09
CA PRO A 136 5.65 19.17 -14.16
C PRO A 136 5.11 18.97 -12.74
N GLU A 137 4.38 19.95 -12.22
CA GLU A 137 3.81 19.89 -10.87
C GLU A 137 2.76 18.78 -10.75
N LEU A 138 1.98 18.55 -11.81
CA LEU A 138 1.04 17.44 -11.89
C LEU A 138 1.75 16.09 -11.83
N LEU A 139 2.81 15.90 -12.61
CA LEU A 139 3.59 14.66 -12.62
C LEU A 139 4.21 14.38 -11.25
N THR A 140 4.75 15.42 -10.59
CA THR A 140 5.25 15.30 -9.22
C THR A 140 4.15 14.90 -8.24
N LEU A 141 2.94 15.45 -8.37
CA LEU A 141 1.81 15.09 -7.51
C LEU A 141 1.37 13.62 -7.71
N ILE A 142 1.28 13.18 -8.97
CA ILE A 142 0.95 11.80 -9.32
C ILE A 142 2.02 10.86 -8.72
N LEU A 143 3.29 11.17 -8.94
CA LEU A 143 4.40 10.38 -8.42
C LEU A 143 4.37 10.29 -6.89
N ALA A 144 4.18 11.42 -6.20
CA ALA A 144 4.08 11.45 -4.75
C ALA A 144 2.90 10.59 -4.24
N SER A 145 1.75 10.63 -4.92
CA SER A 145 0.59 9.81 -4.60
C SER A 145 0.88 8.31 -4.80
N CYS A 146 1.53 7.94 -5.89
CA CYS A 146 1.94 6.56 -6.17
C CYS A 146 2.92 6.04 -5.13
N VAL A 147 3.97 6.80 -4.80
CA VAL A 147 4.95 6.39 -3.80
C VAL A 147 4.31 6.25 -2.41
N LYS A 148 3.42 7.17 -2.02
CA LYS A 148 2.68 7.09 -0.76
C LYS A 148 1.77 5.85 -0.71
N SER A 149 0.92 5.65 -1.72
CA SER A 149 -0.07 4.57 -1.74
C SER A 149 0.55 3.18 -1.86
N THR A 150 1.70 3.07 -2.55
CA THR A 150 2.45 1.81 -2.68
C THR A 150 3.48 1.59 -1.58
N LYS A 151 3.72 2.62 -0.74
CA LYS A 151 4.78 2.64 0.28
C LYS A 151 6.17 2.39 -0.29
N ALA A 152 6.39 2.87 -1.50
CA ALA A 152 7.71 2.91 -2.10
C ALA A 152 8.58 3.93 -1.34
N ASP A 153 9.89 3.80 -1.49
CA ASP A 153 10.86 4.71 -0.87
C ASP A 153 11.17 5.89 -1.79
N GLY A 154 10.96 5.70 -3.09
CA GLY A 154 11.10 6.71 -4.13
C GLY A 154 10.43 6.28 -5.43
N GLY A 155 10.64 7.06 -6.48
CA GLY A 155 10.12 6.74 -7.79
C GLY A 155 10.45 7.77 -8.84
N MET A 156 10.05 7.49 -10.08
CA MET A 156 10.34 8.31 -11.23
C MET A 156 9.25 8.19 -12.29
N ILE A 157 9.02 9.26 -13.05
CA ILE A 157 8.21 9.24 -14.28
C ILE A 157 9.13 9.57 -15.44
N ILE A 158 9.17 8.68 -16.42
CA ILE A 158 9.89 8.85 -17.67
C ILE A 158 8.86 8.97 -18.79
N LEU A 159 8.97 9.99 -19.63
CA LEU A 159 8.14 10.13 -20.83
C LEU A 159 9.03 10.10 -22.08
N ARG A 160 8.51 9.49 -23.14
CA ARG A 160 9.10 9.55 -24.48
C ARG A 160 8.77 10.89 -25.10
N ASP A 161 9.79 11.64 -25.45
CA ASP A 161 9.64 12.82 -26.29
C ASP A 161 9.13 12.40 -27.67
N PRO A 162 8.03 12.98 -28.18
CA PRO A 162 7.40 12.53 -29.41
C PRO A 162 8.23 12.86 -30.66
N ASP A 163 9.00 13.95 -30.62
CA ASP A 163 9.73 14.49 -31.77
C ASP A 163 11.07 13.75 -31.95
N THR A 164 11.79 13.55 -30.86
CA THR A 164 13.11 12.90 -30.84
C THR A 164 13.02 11.40 -30.58
N GLY A 165 11.93 10.95 -29.96
CA GLY A 165 11.75 9.59 -29.51
C GLY A 165 12.55 9.19 -28.28
N VAL A 166 13.26 10.14 -27.66
CA VAL A 166 14.12 9.91 -26.50
C VAL A 166 13.27 9.83 -25.23
N TYR A 167 13.58 8.88 -24.37
CA TYR A 167 12.98 8.78 -23.05
C TYR A 167 13.67 9.76 -22.09
N GLU A 168 12.88 10.62 -21.44
CA GLU A 168 13.37 11.65 -20.52
C GLU A 168 12.69 11.55 -19.17
N VAL A 169 13.47 11.75 -18.12
CA VAL A 169 12.95 11.88 -16.75
C VAL A 169 12.19 13.19 -16.65
N LYS A 170 10.89 13.11 -16.35
CA LYS A 170 10.02 14.29 -16.19
C LYS A 170 9.74 14.62 -14.73
N SER A 171 9.82 13.63 -13.85
CA SER A 171 9.76 13.83 -12.40
C SER A 171 10.49 12.69 -11.71
N SER A 172 11.24 12.99 -10.65
CA SER A 172 11.86 11.99 -9.78
C SER A 172 11.64 12.37 -8.32
N TRP A 173 11.65 11.39 -7.44
CA TRP A 173 11.53 11.61 -6.00
C TRP A 173 12.38 10.60 -5.23
N LYS A 174 13.26 11.12 -4.35
CA LYS A 174 14.12 10.34 -3.44
C LYS A 174 14.98 9.29 -4.14
N LEU A 175 15.50 9.62 -5.31
CA LEU A 175 16.50 8.82 -6.02
C LEU A 175 17.77 9.67 -6.18
N SER A 176 18.94 9.06 -6.03
CA SER A 176 20.19 9.69 -6.41
C SER A 176 20.31 9.81 -7.93
N PRO A 177 21.14 10.74 -8.45
CA PRO A 177 21.36 10.85 -9.90
C PRO A 177 21.84 9.56 -10.56
N LEU A 178 22.62 8.73 -9.83
CA LEU A 178 23.08 7.43 -10.31
C LEU A 178 21.92 6.43 -10.42
N ALA A 179 21.03 6.38 -9.43
CA ALA A 179 19.85 5.53 -9.48
C ALA A 179 18.89 5.95 -10.59
N GLU A 180 18.66 7.25 -10.78
CA GLU A 180 17.85 7.76 -11.90
C GLU A 180 18.39 7.31 -13.26
N MET A 181 19.71 7.39 -13.45
CA MET A 181 20.38 6.96 -14.67
C MET A 181 20.18 5.47 -14.93
N ILE A 182 20.42 4.61 -13.93
CA ILE A 182 20.26 3.16 -14.03
C ILE A 182 18.81 2.78 -14.33
N VAL A 183 17.85 3.34 -13.58
CA VAL A 183 16.41 3.09 -13.83
C VAL A 183 16.03 3.50 -15.25
N LYS A 184 16.54 4.64 -15.73
CA LYS A 184 16.27 5.11 -17.09
C LYS A 184 16.81 4.15 -18.14
N GLU A 185 18.04 3.68 -18.00
CA GLU A 185 18.65 2.71 -18.90
C GLU A 185 17.84 1.41 -18.93
N GLU A 186 17.41 0.93 -17.77
CA GLU A 186 16.62 -0.29 -17.66
C GLU A 186 15.24 -0.15 -18.32
N VAL A 187 14.59 0.99 -18.17
CA VAL A 187 13.33 1.30 -18.87
C VAL A 187 13.55 1.24 -20.37
N VAL A 188 14.57 1.92 -20.89
CA VAL A 188 14.86 1.93 -22.35
C VAL A 188 15.16 0.52 -22.86
N ARG A 189 15.87 -0.30 -22.07
CA ARG A 189 16.20 -1.68 -22.40
C ARG A 189 14.95 -2.56 -22.54
N GLN A 190 14.00 -2.44 -21.61
CA GLN A 190 12.84 -3.35 -21.54
C GLN A 190 11.60 -2.87 -22.32
N VAL A 191 11.49 -1.58 -22.66
CA VAL A 191 10.37 -1.02 -23.44
C VAL A 191 9.91 -1.86 -24.65
N PRO A 192 10.81 -2.44 -25.47
CA PRO A 192 10.40 -3.27 -26.62
C PRO A 192 9.56 -4.50 -26.24
N GLU A 193 9.77 -5.04 -25.03
CA GLU A 193 9.08 -6.22 -24.53
C GLU A 193 7.71 -5.89 -23.94
N TRP A 194 7.46 -4.61 -23.63
CA TRP A 194 6.24 -4.16 -22.95
C TRP A 194 5.05 -3.93 -23.89
N LEU A 195 5.24 -4.03 -25.21
CA LEU A 195 4.16 -3.77 -26.16
C LEU A 195 2.90 -4.62 -25.90
N ASN A 196 3.07 -5.84 -25.37
CA ASN A 196 1.97 -6.79 -25.15
C ASN A 196 1.59 -6.98 -23.67
N THR A 197 2.13 -6.19 -22.74
CA THR A 197 1.96 -6.45 -21.29
C THR A 197 1.13 -5.37 -20.60
N GLU A 198 -0.13 -5.63 -20.28
CA GLU A 198 -0.99 -4.62 -19.64
C GLU A 198 -0.68 -4.37 -18.15
N ASP A 199 -0.05 -5.33 -17.48
CA ASP A 199 0.14 -5.32 -16.03
C ASP A 199 1.37 -4.53 -15.57
N VAL A 200 1.39 -4.18 -14.28
CA VAL A 200 2.58 -3.70 -13.58
C VAL A 200 3.64 -4.80 -13.59
N MET A 201 4.88 -4.47 -13.96
CA MET A 201 5.97 -5.43 -14.13
C MET A 201 7.13 -5.12 -13.19
N PRO A 202 7.90 -6.14 -12.78
CA PRO A 202 9.21 -5.90 -12.19
C PRO A 202 10.12 -5.22 -13.24
N LEU A 203 10.69 -4.08 -12.88
CA LEU A 203 11.76 -3.46 -13.65
C LEU A 203 13.12 -3.97 -13.15
N ILE A 204 13.27 -4.05 -11.83
CA ILE A 204 14.49 -4.52 -11.17
C ILE A 204 14.07 -5.51 -10.08
N SER A 205 14.59 -6.72 -10.18
CA SER A 205 14.42 -7.81 -9.22
C SER A 205 15.79 -8.25 -8.68
N GLU A 206 15.81 -9.08 -7.63
CA GLU A 206 17.04 -9.65 -7.06
C GLU A 206 17.95 -10.27 -8.12
N ASP A 207 17.38 -10.97 -9.10
CA ASP A 207 18.12 -11.61 -10.19
C ASP A 207 18.77 -10.64 -11.18
N THR A 208 18.35 -9.37 -11.14
CA THR A 208 18.81 -8.30 -12.04
C THR A 208 19.76 -7.33 -11.34
N ILE A 209 19.99 -7.48 -10.03
CA ILE A 209 20.91 -6.63 -9.27
C ILE A 209 22.35 -7.03 -9.60
N GLU A 210 23.11 -6.11 -10.18
CA GLU A 210 24.53 -6.29 -10.49
C GLU A 210 25.44 -5.61 -9.45
N GLU A 211 26.70 -6.04 -9.36
CA GLU A 211 27.71 -5.38 -8.53
C GLU A 211 27.87 -3.91 -8.94
N GLY A 212 27.75 -2.99 -7.98
CA GLY A 212 27.87 -1.54 -8.21
C GLY A 212 26.53 -0.80 -8.31
N MET A 213 25.38 -1.48 -8.19
CA MET A 213 24.10 -0.79 -8.06
C MET A 213 24.02 0.02 -6.74
N PRO A 214 23.37 1.20 -6.75
CA PRO A 214 23.11 1.97 -5.54
C PRO A 214 22.33 1.14 -4.53
N GLY A 215 22.74 1.15 -3.25
CA GLY A 215 22.03 0.43 -2.18
C GLY A 215 20.58 0.87 -1.97
N GLU A 216 20.18 2.00 -2.55
CA GLU A 216 18.80 2.49 -2.56
C GLU A 216 17.90 1.83 -3.62
N LEU A 217 18.45 0.95 -4.45
CA LEU A 217 17.79 0.39 -5.62
C LEU A 217 17.81 -1.15 -5.51
N LEU A 218 17.00 -1.67 -4.59
CA LEU A 218 16.89 -3.12 -4.34
C LEU A 218 15.80 -3.76 -5.19
N THR A 219 14.64 -3.13 -5.32
CA THR A 219 13.60 -3.57 -6.25
C THR A 219 12.88 -2.39 -6.85
N ALA A 220 12.43 -2.54 -8.09
CA ALA A 220 11.64 -1.52 -8.77
C ALA A 220 10.47 -2.16 -9.53
N LEU A 221 9.30 -1.55 -9.45
CA LEU A 221 8.16 -1.89 -10.30
C LEU A 221 7.94 -0.79 -11.34
N CYS A 222 7.54 -1.19 -12.54
CA CYS A 222 7.19 -0.32 -13.64
C CYS A 222 5.72 -0.51 -14.03
N ALA A 223 5.01 0.61 -14.18
CA ALA A 223 3.75 0.69 -14.88
C ALA A 223 3.99 1.40 -16.23
N PRO A 224 3.91 0.69 -17.38
CA PRO A 224 4.06 1.31 -18.69
C PRO A 224 2.93 2.31 -18.96
N LEU A 225 3.30 3.51 -19.41
CA LEU A 225 2.35 4.55 -19.82
C LEU A 225 2.14 4.45 -21.32
N ARG A 226 0.90 4.23 -21.74
CA ARG A 226 0.55 3.99 -23.15
C ARG A 226 -0.24 5.14 -23.74
N LEU A 227 0.05 5.43 -25.00
CA LEU A 227 -0.78 6.26 -25.85
C LEU A 227 -1.08 5.47 -27.11
N ARG A 228 -2.33 5.00 -27.23
CA ARG A 228 -2.74 4.05 -28.29
C ARG A 228 -1.85 2.81 -28.26
N ASP A 229 -1.28 2.42 -29.39
CA ASP A 229 -0.48 1.20 -29.57
C ASP A 229 1.01 1.40 -29.26
N GLN A 230 1.39 2.48 -28.58
CA GLN A 230 2.78 2.81 -28.28
C GLN A 230 3.02 3.07 -26.78
N ILE A 231 4.14 2.56 -26.28
CA ILE A 231 4.67 2.97 -24.97
C ILE A 231 5.17 4.42 -25.08
N SER A 232 4.51 5.31 -24.35
CA SER A 232 4.83 6.74 -24.28
C SER A 232 5.60 7.14 -23.03
N GLY A 233 5.83 6.19 -22.12
CA GLY A 233 6.56 6.42 -20.90
C GLY A 233 6.44 5.26 -19.92
N ALA A 234 6.92 5.51 -18.71
CA ALA A 234 6.85 4.59 -17.59
C ALA A 234 6.72 5.37 -16.29
N LEU A 235 5.90 4.86 -15.38
CA LEU A 235 5.89 5.25 -13.97
C LEU A 235 6.60 4.15 -13.18
N ILE A 236 7.64 4.53 -12.45
CA ILE A 236 8.50 3.63 -11.70
C ILE A 236 8.38 3.97 -10.22
N ILE A 237 8.27 2.92 -9.40
CA ILE A 237 8.36 3.02 -7.94
C ILE A 237 9.48 2.10 -7.46
N VAL A 238 10.26 2.59 -6.50
CA VAL A 238 11.49 1.93 -6.02
C VAL A 238 11.40 1.65 -4.54
N LYS A 239 11.89 0.48 -4.13
CA LYS A 239 12.05 0.04 -2.75
C LYS A 239 13.54 -0.14 -2.43
N ASN A 240 13.95 0.38 -1.28
CA ASN A 240 15.33 0.36 -0.79
C ASN A 240 15.57 -0.49 0.47
N SER A 241 14.55 -1.24 0.92
CA SER A 241 14.67 -2.16 2.07
C SER A 241 14.57 -3.63 1.65
N GLU A 242 15.48 -4.46 2.18
CA GLU A 242 15.45 -5.91 1.99
C GLU A 242 14.23 -6.57 2.65
N GLU A 243 13.68 -5.96 3.71
CA GLU A 243 12.53 -6.50 4.47
C GLU A 243 11.17 -6.22 3.80
N GLU A 244 11.11 -5.35 2.78
CA GLU A 244 9.88 -4.93 2.11
C GLU A 244 9.99 -4.86 0.58
N LYS A 245 10.58 -5.88 -0.05
CA LYS A 245 10.63 -5.96 -1.51
C LYS A 245 9.23 -6.04 -2.13
N PHE A 246 9.07 -5.49 -3.33
CA PHE A 246 7.83 -5.71 -4.08
C PHE A 246 7.71 -7.21 -4.40
N PRO A 247 6.53 -7.83 -4.23
CA PRO A 247 6.35 -9.24 -4.55
C PRO A 247 6.66 -9.47 -6.04
N THR A 248 7.63 -10.34 -6.31
CA THR A 248 8.03 -10.77 -7.64
C THR A 248 6.98 -11.72 -8.20
N SER A 249 5.84 -11.18 -8.64
CA SER A 249 4.71 -11.94 -9.22
C SER A 249 4.33 -13.19 -8.42
N SER A 250 3.38 -13.09 -7.50
CA SER A 250 2.60 -14.29 -7.16
C SER A 250 1.89 -14.72 -8.45
N LYS A 251 2.20 -15.91 -8.97
CA LYS A 251 1.34 -16.61 -9.92
C LYS A 251 -0.12 -16.40 -9.49
N ARG A 252 -0.94 -15.92 -10.42
CA ARG A 252 -2.40 -15.75 -10.25
C ARG A 252 -3.02 -17.00 -9.65
#